data_AF-A0A967WAW6-F1
#
_entry.id   AF-A0A967WAW6-F1
#
_cell.length_a   1.000
_cell.length_b   1.000
_cell.length_c   1.000
_cell.angle_alpha   90.00
_cell.angle_beta   90.00
_cell.angle_gamma   90.00
#
_symmetry.space_group_name_H-M   'P 1'
#
loop_
_entity.id
_entity.type
_entity.pdbx_description
1 polymer ?
#
loop_
_entity_poly.entity_id
_entity_poly.type
_entity_poly.pdbx_seq_one_letter_code
_entity_poly.pdbx_strand_id
1 'polypeptide(L)' 'WGAGIDVVVTSGSDARFNTIYGNQAAWEQFFDARPKVFEVRVQLHDPYRDDHLPVSEEIVIEMPGFCGAGLAYVVFTQNH' A
#
# COMPACT_ATOMS: atom_id res chain seq x y z
N TRP A 1 7.17 2.77 -11.30
CA TRP A 1 8.46 2.09 -11.44
C TRP A 1 9.56 3.11 -11.71
N GLY A 2 10.23 3.59 -10.66
CA GLY A 2 11.23 4.66 -10.75
C GLY A 2 11.98 4.83 -9.44
N ALA A 3 13.30 4.61 -9.47
CA ALA A 3 14.36 4.91 -8.49
C ALA A 3 14.16 4.58 -6.98
N GLY A 4 12.98 4.19 -6.54
CA GLY A 4 12.65 3.74 -5.18
C GLY A 4 12.62 2.23 -5.05
N ILE A 5 12.30 1.75 -3.85
CA ILE A 5 12.00 0.33 -3.62
C ILE A 5 10.58 0.09 -4.12
N ASP A 6 10.44 -0.53 -5.30
CA ASP A 6 9.15 -1.00 -5.79
C ASP A 6 8.85 -2.36 -5.15
N VAL A 7 7.76 -2.44 -4.36
CA VAL A 7 7.29 -3.68 -3.72
C VAL A 7 5.92 -4.03 -4.27
N VAL A 8 5.79 -5.24 -4.82
CA VAL A 8 4.50 -5.80 -5.22
C VAL A 8 3.98 -6.68 -4.09
N VAL A 9 2.76 -6.40 -3.65
CA VAL A 9 2.07 -7.17 -2.62
C VAL A 9 0.72 -7.65 -3.16
N THR A 10 0.38 -8.90 -2.89
CA THR A 10 -0.95 -9.44 -3.19
C THR A 10 -1.85 -9.19 -1.99
N SER A 11 -2.81 -8.27 -2.13
CA SER A 11 -3.81 -8.01 -1.08
C SER A 11 -4.57 -9.29 -0.71
N GLY A 12 -4.83 -9.50 0.58
CA GLY A 12 -5.56 -10.67 1.05
C GLY A 12 -4.74 -11.96 1.20
N SER A 13 -3.45 -11.94 0.87
CA SER A 13 -2.59 -13.14 0.95
C SER A 13 -2.30 -13.57 2.40
N ASP A 14 -2.37 -12.66 3.37
CA ASP A 14 -2.17 -12.95 4.79
C ASP A 14 -3.49 -12.86 5.56
N ALA A 15 -4.00 -14.02 5.98
CA ALA A 15 -5.25 -14.14 6.71
C ALA A 15 -5.26 -13.39 8.06
N ARG A 16 -4.09 -13.09 8.64
CA ARG A 16 -3.99 -12.31 9.88
C ARG A 16 -4.45 -10.88 9.64
N PHE A 17 -4.01 -10.24 8.57
CA PHE A 17 -4.43 -8.88 8.23
C PHE A 17 -5.91 -8.83 7.88
N ASN A 18 -6.42 -9.85 7.19
CA ASN A 18 -7.85 -9.92 6.89
C ASN A 18 -8.71 -9.95 8.16
N THR A 19 -8.22 -10.63 9.20
CA THR A 19 -8.86 -10.68 10.50
C THR A 19 -8.76 -9.35 11.25
N ILE A 20 -7.56 -8.74 11.29
CA ILE A 20 -7.29 -7.47 11.98
C ILE A 20 -8.14 -6.32 11.41
N TYR A 21 -8.22 -6.25 10.07
CA TYR A 21 -8.88 -5.15 9.37
C TYR A 21 -10.31 -5.48 8.91
N GLY A 22 -10.79 -6.70 9.14
CA GLY A 22 -12.14 -7.12 8.77
C GLY A 22 -12.42 -7.13 7.26
N ASN A 23 -11.39 -7.24 6.42
CA ASN A 23 -11.51 -7.19 4.95
C ASN A 23 -10.66 -8.30 4.31
N GLN A 24 -11.23 -9.08 3.40
CA GLN A 24 -10.53 -10.20 2.74
C GLN A 24 -9.43 -9.76 1.75
N ALA A 25 -9.36 -8.48 1.43
CA ALA A 25 -8.32 -7.87 0.60
C ALA A 25 -7.42 -6.93 1.42
N ALA A 26 -7.21 -7.22 2.71
CA ALA A 26 -6.36 -6.39 3.55
C ALA A 26 -4.86 -6.61 3.23
N TRP A 27 -4.06 -5.59 3.51
CA TRP A 27 -2.60 -5.64 3.43
C TRP A 27 -2.00 -4.69 4.48
N GLU A 28 -0.75 -4.91 4.83
CA GLU A 28 0.04 -4.02 5.69
C GLU A 28 1.50 -4.06 5.25
N GLN A 29 2.17 -2.91 5.30
CA GLN A 29 3.59 -2.82 4.97
C GLN A 29 4.34 -1.98 6.00
N PHE A 30 5.42 -2.58 6.51
CA PHE A 30 6.39 -1.91 7.34
C PHE A 30 7.59 -1.48 6.48
N PHE A 31 8.02 -0.23 6.62
CA PHE A 31 9.13 0.33 5.84
C PHE A 31 10.40 0.53 6.67
N ASP A 32 10.29 1.06 7.89
CA ASP A 32 11.42 1.34 8.78
C ASP A 32 10.93 1.64 10.20
N ALA A 33 11.80 1.42 11.19
CA ALA A 33 11.57 1.80 12.59
C ALA A 33 12.13 3.21 12.93
N ARG A 34 12.93 3.79 12.02
CA ARG A 34 13.59 5.08 12.26
C ARG A 34 12.78 6.23 11.65
N PRO A 35 12.67 7.37 12.34
CA PRO A 35 12.09 8.57 11.76
C PRO A 35 12.92 9.01 10.55
N LYS A 36 12.28 9.05 9.38
CA LYS A 36 12.87 9.56 8.14
C LYS A 36 11.78 10.20 7.31
N VAL A 37 12.14 11.24 6.57
CA VAL A 37 11.23 11.83 5.58
C VAL A 37 11.26 10.94 4.35
N PHE A 38 10.11 10.40 3.97
CA PHE A 38 9.97 9.60 2.76
C PHE A 38 8.55 9.68 2.22
N GLU A 39 8.41 9.27 0.97
CA GLU A 39 7.14 9.22 0.27
C GLU A 39 6.79 7.75 0.03
N VAL A 40 5.50 7.41 0.21
CA VAL A 40 4.96 6.11 -0.21
C VAL A 40 3.94 6.37 -1.31
N ARG A 41 4.16 5.73 -2.45
CA ARG A 41 3.22 5.72 -3.57
C ARG A 41 2.53 4.35 -3.62
N VAL A 42 1.20 4.35 -3.63
CA VAL A 42 0.40 3.12 -3.62
C VAL A 42 -0.58 3.15 -4.79
N GLN A 43 -0.62 2.06 -5.56
CA GLN A 43 -1.52 1.92 -6.70
C GLN A 43 -1.99 0.47 -6.81
N LEU A 44 -3.24 0.25 -7.21
CA LEU A 44 -3.76 -1.08 -7.54
C LEU A 44 -3.43 -1.42 -8.99
N HIS A 45 -3.06 -2.69 -9.21
CA HIS A 45 -2.76 -3.25 -10.53
C HIS A 45 -3.61 -4.49 -10.76
N ASP A 46 -3.94 -4.77 -12.02
CA ASP A 46 -4.63 -6.00 -12.40
C ASP A 46 -3.67 -7.20 -12.30
N PRO A 47 -3.92 -8.20 -11.44
CA PRO A 47 -3.04 -9.36 -11.31
C PRO A 47 -3.21 -10.39 -12.43
N TYR A 48 -4.28 -10.30 -13.23
CA TYR A 48 -4.64 -11.31 -14.23
C TYR A 48 -4.20 -10.97 -15.65
N ARG A 49 -3.72 -9.74 -15.87
CA ARG A 49 -3.13 -9.33 -17.15
C ARG A 49 -1.61 -9.42 -17.08
N ASP A 50 -0.99 -9.92 -18.14
CA ASP A 50 0.48 -10.02 -18.25
C ASP A 50 1.18 -8.65 -18.16
N ASP A 51 0.49 -7.58 -18.55
CA ASP A 51 0.99 -6.20 -18.52
C ASP A 51 0.79 -5.51 -17.16
N HIS A 52 0.07 -6.15 -16.23
CA HIS A 52 -0.25 -5.67 -14.89
C HIS A 52 -0.57 -4.16 -14.86
N LEU A 53 -1.44 -3.69 -15.75
CA LEU A 53 -1.74 -2.25 -15.81
C LEU A 53 -2.40 -1.76 -14.51
N PRO A 54 -2.16 -0.48 -14.14
CA PRO A 54 -2.89 0.16 -13.05
C PRO A 54 -4.40 0.15 -13.27
N VAL A 55 -5.15 -0.12 -12.20
CA VAL A 55 -6.62 -0.08 -12.16
C VAL A 55 -7.17 0.98 -11.19
N SER A 56 -6.28 1.73 -10.53
CA SER A 56 -6.62 2.85 -9.67
C SER A 56 -5.75 4.07 -9.96
N GLU A 57 -6.17 5.22 -9.44
CA GLU A 57 -5.28 6.36 -9.25
C GLU A 57 -4.14 5.99 -8.27
N GLU A 58 -2.99 6.65 -8.42
CA GLU A 58 -1.89 6.54 -7.47
C GLU A 58 -2.17 7.42 -6.26
N ILE A 59 -2.06 6.84 -5.06
CA ILE A 59 -2.14 7.55 -3.80
C ILE A 59 -0.73 7.84 -3.32
N VAL A 60 -0.45 9.11 -3.04
CA VAL A 60 0.84 9.58 -2.53
C VAL A 60 0.70 9.93 -1.06
N ILE A 61 1.56 9.36 -0.23
CA ILE A 61 1.58 9.54 1.22
C ILE A 61 2.92 10.15 1.60
N GLU A 62 2.90 11.36 2.13
CA GLU A 62 4.08 12.03 2.66
C GLU A 62 4.28 11.68 4.14
N MET A 63 5.37 10.98 4.45
CA MET A 63 5.71 10.59 5.82
C MET A 63 6.67 11.63 6.41
N PRO A 64 6.25 12.44 7.39
CA PRO A 64 6.97 13.67 7.75
C PRO A 64 8.19 13.48 8.69
N GLY A 65 8.74 12.27 8.81
CA GLY A 65 10.02 12.03 9.48
C GLY A 65 10.08 12.27 10.99
N PHE A 66 8.94 12.29 11.68
CA PHE A 66 8.86 12.34 13.15
C PHE A 66 8.10 11.13 13.71
N CYS A 67 8.41 10.74 14.97
CA CYS A 67 7.93 9.49 15.59
C CYS A 67 6.41 9.35 15.76
N GLY A 68 5.63 10.42 15.56
CA GLY A 68 4.19 10.49 15.83
C GLY A 68 3.28 10.39 14.60
N ALA A 69 3.80 10.38 13.37
CA ALA A 69 3.01 10.32 12.13
C ALA A 69 3.41 9.14 11.24
N GLY A 70 3.83 8.03 11.85
CA GLY A 70 4.35 6.84 11.16
C GLY A 70 3.29 5.86 10.64
N LEU A 71 2.00 6.23 10.61
CA LEU A 71 0.92 5.34 10.17
C LEU A 71 0.01 6.03 9.17
N ALA A 72 -0.26 5.36 8.05
CA ALA A 72 -1.25 5.78 7.07
C ALA A 72 -2.24 4.65 6.83
N TYR A 73 -3.51 5.00 6.65
CA TYR A 73 -4.58 4.05 6.34
C TYR A 73 -5.15 4.39 4.96
N VAL A 74 -5.09 3.43 4.04
CA VAL A 74 -5.50 3.59 2.65
C VAL A 74 -6.68 2.67 2.37
N VAL A 75 -7.73 3.22 1.77
CA VAL A 75 -8.90 2.46 1.32
C VAL A 75 -9.12 2.70 -0.16
N PHE A 76 -9.10 1.63 -0.93
CA PHE A 76 -9.62 1.64 -2.29
C PHE A 76 -11.07 1.17 -2.25
N THR A 77 -11.97 1.93 -2.86
CA THR A 77 -13.38 1.57 -2.99
C THR A 77 -13.68 1.30 -4.46
N GLN A 78 -14.35 0.18 -4.74
CA GLN A 78 -14.80 -0.12 -6.10
C GLN A 78 -15.96 0.82 -6.46
N ASN A 79 -15.81 1.55 -7.55
CA ASN A 79 -16.90 2.36 -8.10
C ASN A 79 -17.90 1.47 -8.87
N HIS A 80 -19.18 1.83 -8.80
CA HIS A 80 -20.30 1.16 -9.48
C HIS A 80 -20.32 1.43 -10.99
#